data_AF-A0A3E3DWD7-F1
#
_entry.id   AF-A0A3E3DWD7-F1
#
_cell.length_a   1.000
_cell.length_b   1.000
_cell.length_c   1.000
_cell.angle_alpha   90.00
_cell.angle_beta   90.00
_cell.angle_gamma   90.00
#
_symmetry.space_group_name_H-M   'P 1'
#
loop_
_entity.id
_entity.type
_entity.pdbx_description
1 polymer ?
#
loop_
_entity_poly.entity_id
_entity_poly.type
_entity_poly.pdbx_seq_one_letter_code
_entity_poly.pdbx_strand_id
1 'polypeptide(L)'
;MDTKYIFADALKTCMKKSPYEKITVKDITDTCNLSRQTFYRHFLDKQDLVNWYFDKILQESFQHMGEGKTIYEALFKKFTFILQEKLFFRAAFQNDDQNNLRDHDFELILSFYTDRIQSKTGMPLSSILKFQLEMYCQSSIYMTVKWLLEDTPISPDALASQLCDAMPPEVKKAFVSIDLL
;
A
#
# COMPACT_ATOMS: atom_id res chain seq x y z
N MET A 1 -12.39 -20.53 1.14
CA MET A 1 -12.12 -19.11 0.86
C MET A 1 -12.23 -18.39 2.19
N ASP A 2 -11.22 -17.63 2.60
CA ASP A 2 -11.23 -16.90 3.88
C ASP A 2 -12.32 -15.81 3.83
N THR A 3 -13.16 -15.73 4.87
CA THR A 3 -14.28 -14.79 5.01
C THR A 3 -13.86 -13.34 4.75
N LYS A 4 -12.63 -12.97 5.10
CA LYS A 4 -12.10 -11.63 4.83
C LYS A 4 -12.03 -11.30 3.33
N TYR A 5 -11.61 -12.25 2.50
CA TYR A 5 -11.59 -12.09 1.05
C TYR A 5 -12.99 -12.03 0.44
N ILE A 6 -13.96 -12.76 1.02
CA ILE A 6 -15.36 -12.68 0.58
C ILE A 6 -15.89 -11.24 0.75
N PHE A 7 -15.56 -10.56 1.85
CA PHE A 7 -15.92 -9.16 2.05
C PHE A 7 -15.19 -8.22 1.08
N ALA A 8 -13.90 -8.46 0.81
CA ALA A 8 -13.15 -7.66 -0.16
C ALA A 8 -13.75 -7.79 -1.57
N ASP A 9 -14.11 -9.00 -2.00
CA ASP A 9 -14.76 -9.26 -3.29
C ASP A 9 -16.17 -8.63 -3.38
N ALA A 10 -16.91 -8.66 -2.28
CA ALA A 10 -18.20 -7.99 -2.19
C ALA A 10 -18.06 -6.46 -2.31
N LEU A 11 -17.10 -5.85 -1.60
CA LEU A 11 -16.80 -4.43 -1.70
C LEU A 11 -16.40 -4.04 -3.14
N LYS A 12 -15.51 -4.82 -3.78
CA LYS A 12 -15.14 -4.65 -5.19
C LYS A 12 -16.36 -4.69 -6.11
N THR A 13 -17.32 -5.57 -5.82
CA THR A 13 -18.57 -5.68 -6.59
C THR A 13 -19.46 -4.46 -6.38
N CYS A 14 -19.56 -3.92 -5.16
CA CYS A 14 -20.29 -2.69 -4.87
C CYS A 14 -19.66 -1.47 -5.58
N MET A 15 -18.33 -1.37 -5.59
CA MET A 15 -17.58 -0.27 -6.23
C MET A 15 -17.78 -0.18 -7.75
N LYS A 16 -18.17 -1.29 -8.40
CA LYS A 16 -18.54 -1.28 -9.83
C LYS A 16 -19.89 -0.58 -10.09
N LYS A 17 -20.72 -0.38 -9.06
CA LYS A 17 -22.09 0.13 -9.17
C LYS A 17 -22.30 1.48 -8.49
N SER A 18 -21.51 1.79 -7.47
CA SER A 18 -21.67 2.99 -6.64
C SER A 18 -20.31 3.58 -6.25
N PRO A 19 -20.20 4.92 -6.10
CA PRO A 19 -19.03 5.56 -5.51
C PRO A 19 -18.74 5.02 -4.11
N TYR A 20 -17.46 4.89 -3.77
CA TYR A 20 -17.02 4.25 -2.51
C TYR A 20 -17.61 4.90 -1.27
N GLU A 21 -17.73 6.23 -1.27
CA GLU A 21 -18.26 7.03 -0.16
C GLU A 21 -19.69 6.60 0.20
N LYS A 22 -20.49 6.22 -0.82
CA LYS A 22 -21.90 5.81 -0.67
C LYS A 22 -22.08 4.34 -0.29
N ILE A 23 -21.06 3.51 -0.43
CA ILE A 23 -21.13 2.08 -0.07
C ILE A 23 -21.19 1.96 1.45
N THR A 24 -22.15 1.21 1.95
CA THR A 24 -22.30 0.90 3.38
C THR A 24 -21.90 -0.54 3.68
N VAL A 25 -21.62 -0.84 4.96
CA VAL A 25 -21.43 -2.23 5.42
C VAL A 25 -22.62 -3.11 5.06
N LYS A 26 -23.84 -2.55 5.02
CA LYS A 26 -25.04 -3.25 4.58
C LYS A 26 -24.91 -3.75 3.15
N ASP A 27 -24.51 -2.86 2.24
CA ASP A 27 -24.41 -3.19 0.81
C ASP A 27 -23.38 -4.31 0.58
N ILE A 28 -22.27 -4.28 1.32
CA ILE A 28 -21.24 -5.32 1.29
C ILE A 28 -21.82 -6.64 1.78
N THR A 29 -22.47 -6.65 2.95
CA THR A 29 -23.01 -7.87 3.56
C THR A 29 -24.16 -8.47 2.76
N ASP A 30 -25.01 -7.64 2.17
CA ASP A 30 -26.10 -8.05 1.30
C ASP A 30 -25.55 -8.67 0.00
N THR A 31 -24.42 -8.14 -0.51
CA THR A 31 -23.74 -8.66 -1.71
C THR A 31 -23.13 -10.05 -1.52
N CYS A 32 -22.61 -10.36 -0.32
CA CYS A 32 -22.04 -11.69 -0.02
C CYS A 32 -22.96 -12.63 0.78
N ASN A 33 -24.19 -12.21 1.08
CA ASN A 33 -25.15 -12.97 1.88
C ASN A 33 -24.60 -13.39 3.26
N LEU A 34 -23.84 -12.50 3.89
CA LEU A 34 -23.35 -12.66 5.27
C LEU A 34 -24.01 -11.62 6.19
N SER A 35 -23.94 -11.83 7.50
CA SER A 35 -24.51 -10.87 8.45
C SER A 35 -23.55 -9.70 8.72
N ARG A 36 -24.09 -8.53 9.11
CA ARG A 36 -23.27 -7.43 9.66
C ARG A 36 -22.48 -7.85 10.90
N GLN A 37 -23.05 -8.72 11.74
CA GLN A 37 -22.34 -9.25 12.90
C GLN A 37 -21.09 -10.04 12.46
N THR A 38 -21.18 -10.80 11.37
CA THR A 38 -20.03 -11.49 10.78
C THR A 38 -19.01 -10.50 10.25
N PHE A 39 -19.43 -9.42 9.57
CA PHE A 39 -18.52 -8.37 9.13
C PHE A 39 -17.75 -7.76 10.30
N TYR A 40 -18.46 -7.32 11.34
CA TYR A 40 -17.85 -6.67 12.51
C TYR A 40 -17.00 -7.59 13.40
N ARG A 41 -17.02 -8.91 13.17
CA ARG A 41 -16.04 -9.84 13.75
C ARG A 41 -14.68 -9.78 13.07
N HIS A 42 -14.63 -9.27 11.84
CA HIS A 42 -13.42 -9.22 11.03
C HIS A 42 -12.89 -7.81 10.81
N PHE A 43 -13.79 -6.81 10.70
CA PHE A 43 -13.45 -5.43 10.37
C PHE A 43 -14.27 -4.43 11.16
N LEU A 44 -13.65 -3.33 11.60
CA LEU A 44 -14.32 -2.26 12.31
C LEU A 44 -15.30 -1.50 11.40
N ASP A 45 -14.91 -1.28 10.14
CA ASP A 45 -15.69 -0.60 9.12
C ASP A 45 -15.17 -0.97 7.70
N LYS A 46 -15.63 -0.27 6.67
CA LYS A 46 -15.20 -0.52 5.28
C LYS A 46 -13.77 -0.02 5.00
N GLN A 47 -13.27 0.95 5.77
CA GLN A 47 -11.90 1.47 5.66
C GLN A 47 -10.90 0.45 6.20
N ASP A 48 -11.20 -0.18 7.34
CA ASP A 48 -10.42 -1.27 7.92
C ASP A 48 -10.30 -2.47 6.96
N LEU A 49 -11.39 -2.82 6.26
CA LEU A 49 -11.36 -3.80 5.18
C LEU A 49 -10.42 -3.41 4.03
N VAL A 50 -10.44 -2.14 3.62
CA VAL A 50 -9.57 -1.61 2.56
C VAL A 50 -8.10 -1.66 2.98
N ASN A 51 -7.77 -1.18 4.17
CA ASN A 51 -6.42 -1.19 4.72
C ASN A 51 -5.91 -2.63 4.86
N TRP A 52 -6.73 -3.55 5.38
CA TRP A 52 -6.37 -4.97 5.46
C TRP A 52 -6.10 -5.60 4.08
N TYR A 53 -6.91 -5.28 3.07
CA TYR A 53 -6.68 -5.84 1.73
C TYR A 53 -5.39 -5.29 1.12
N PHE A 54 -5.10 -4.01 1.36
CA PHE A 54 -3.85 -3.39 0.94
C PHE A 54 -2.62 -3.96 1.67
N ASP A 55 -2.73 -4.26 2.96
CA ASP A 55 -1.67 -4.94 3.72
C ASP A 55 -1.27 -6.26 3.09
N LYS A 56 -2.22 -7.02 2.53
CA LYS A 56 -1.91 -8.25 1.82
C LYS A 56 -1.07 -8.01 0.58
N ILE A 57 -1.33 -6.93 -0.14
CA ILE A 57 -0.55 -6.55 -1.31
C ILE A 57 0.85 -6.14 -0.91
N LEU A 58 0.98 -5.29 0.13
CA LEU A 58 2.28 -4.87 0.63
C LEU A 58 3.07 -6.06 1.17
N GLN A 59 2.44 -6.92 1.96
CA GLN A 59 3.07 -8.13 2.46
C GLN A 59 3.60 -9.00 1.33
N GLU A 60 2.81 -9.23 0.26
CA GLU A 60 3.24 -10.03 -0.89
C GLU A 60 4.28 -9.32 -1.78
N SER A 61 4.21 -8.00 -1.89
CA SER A 61 5.09 -7.21 -2.76
C SER A 61 6.48 -7.06 -2.15
N PHE A 62 6.54 -6.81 -0.85
CA PHE A 62 7.77 -6.64 -0.08
C PHE A 62 8.29 -7.97 0.48
N GLN A 63 7.56 -9.07 0.28
CA GLN A 63 8.00 -10.41 0.65
C GLN A 63 9.33 -10.75 0.00
N HIS A 64 10.30 -11.17 0.81
CA HIS A 64 11.66 -11.54 0.40
C HIS A 64 12.52 -10.36 -0.10
N MET A 65 12.12 -9.11 0.16
CA MET A 65 12.99 -7.98 -0.10
C MET A 65 14.26 -8.10 0.78
N GLY A 66 15.44 -8.00 0.16
CA GLY A 66 16.73 -8.29 0.77
C GLY A 66 16.97 -9.78 1.08
N GLU A 67 16.18 -10.67 0.48
CA GLU A 67 16.40 -12.12 0.38
C GLU A 67 16.45 -12.51 -1.10
N GLY A 68 17.23 -11.75 -1.89
CA GLY A 68 17.36 -11.93 -3.34
C GLY A 68 16.37 -11.11 -4.17
N LYS A 69 15.50 -10.30 -3.55
CA LYS A 69 14.69 -9.29 -4.23
C LYS A 69 15.07 -7.87 -3.84
N THR A 70 15.07 -6.98 -4.83
CA THR A 70 15.38 -5.56 -4.72
C THR A 70 14.14 -4.72 -4.40
N ILE A 71 14.37 -3.45 -4.02
CA ILE A 71 13.30 -2.46 -3.89
C ILE A 71 12.55 -2.27 -5.20
N TYR A 72 13.26 -2.24 -6.33
CA TYR A 72 12.65 -2.11 -7.65
C TYR A 72 11.65 -3.25 -7.91
N GLU A 73 12.01 -4.51 -7.64
CA GLU A 73 11.11 -5.65 -7.86
C GLU A 73 9.87 -5.60 -6.98
N ALA A 74 10.01 -5.15 -5.73
CA ALA A 74 8.88 -4.98 -4.82
C ALA A 74 7.95 -3.84 -5.25
N LEU A 75 8.51 -2.70 -5.67
CA LEU A 75 7.75 -1.57 -6.19
C LEU A 75 7.02 -1.95 -7.48
N PHE A 76 7.71 -2.61 -8.41
CA PHE A 76 7.11 -3.09 -9.65
C PHE A 76 5.96 -4.06 -9.39
N LYS A 77 6.12 -4.99 -8.45
CA LYS A 77 5.05 -5.90 -8.03
C LYS A 77 3.88 -5.16 -7.39
N LYS A 78 4.15 -4.21 -6.48
CA LYS A 78 3.12 -3.34 -5.86
C LYS A 78 2.31 -2.61 -6.93
N PHE A 79 2.97 -1.94 -7.87
CA PHE A 79 2.30 -1.15 -8.90
C PHE A 79 1.55 -2.02 -9.92
N THR A 80 2.08 -3.19 -10.25
CA THR A 80 1.36 -4.16 -11.09
C THR A 80 0.05 -4.59 -10.43
N PHE A 81 0.06 -4.86 -9.12
CA PHE A 81 -1.14 -5.24 -8.39
C PHE A 81 -2.14 -4.08 -8.27
N ILE A 82 -1.66 -2.87 -7.96
CA ILE A 82 -2.51 -1.67 -7.93
C ILE A 82 -3.18 -1.45 -9.29
N LEU A 83 -2.46 -1.69 -10.40
CA LEU A 83 -3.02 -1.56 -11.74
C LEU A 83 -4.07 -2.65 -12.04
N GLN A 84 -3.85 -3.89 -11.61
CA GLN A 84 -4.82 -4.99 -11.75
C GLN A 84 -6.12 -4.72 -10.97
N GLU A 85 -6.00 -4.08 -9.82
CA GLU A 85 -7.12 -3.72 -8.92
C GLU A 85 -7.45 -2.23 -8.97
N LYS A 86 -7.21 -1.57 -10.12
CA LYS A 86 -7.27 -0.11 -10.27
C LYS A 86 -8.55 0.53 -9.76
N LEU A 87 -9.72 -0.08 -10.02
CA LEU A 87 -11.00 0.45 -9.56
C LEU A 87 -11.09 0.50 -8.03
N PHE A 88 -10.59 -0.53 -7.36
CA PHE A 88 -10.58 -0.62 -5.91
C PHE A 88 -9.65 0.44 -5.31
N PHE A 89 -8.41 0.49 -5.79
CA PHE A 89 -7.41 1.41 -5.24
C PHE A 89 -7.70 2.86 -5.58
N ARG A 90 -8.22 3.16 -6.77
CA ARG A 90 -8.61 4.53 -7.13
C ARG A 90 -9.65 5.08 -6.14
N ALA A 91 -10.63 4.26 -5.78
CA ALA A 91 -11.67 4.65 -4.84
C ALA A 91 -11.15 4.74 -3.39
N ALA A 92 -10.30 3.79 -2.99
CA ALA A 92 -9.66 3.80 -1.67
C ALA A 92 -8.74 5.01 -1.45
N PHE A 93 -7.90 5.33 -2.44
CA PHE A 93 -6.95 6.44 -2.38
C PHE A 93 -7.61 7.82 -2.61
N GLN A 94 -8.90 7.91 -2.97
CA GLN A 94 -9.61 9.19 -3.08
C GLN A 94 -10.19 9.65 -1.73
N ASN A 95 -10.32 8.74 -0.77
CA ASN A 95 -10.85 9.06 0.54
C ASN A 95 -9.77 9.73 1.40
N ASP A 96 -10.09 10.90 1.96
CA ASP A 96 -9.23 11.70 2.85
C ASP A 96 -9.78 11.77 4.29
N ASP A 97 -10.62 10.80 4.67
CA ASP A 97 -11.14 10.68 6.02
C ASP A 97 -10.06 10.14 6.99
N GLN A 98 -10.41 10.04 8.27
CA GLN A 98 -9.57 9.41 9.28
C GLN A 98 -9.28 7.93 8.92
N ASN A 99 -8.03 7.49 9.15
CA ASN A 99 -7.53 6.16 8.76
C ASN A 99 -7.53 5.90 7.24
N ASN A 100 -7.30 6.94 6.43
CA ASN A 100 -7.19 6.78 4.98
C ASN A 100 -6.01 5.90 4.58
N LEU A 101 -6.08 5.37 3.36
CA LEU A 101 -5.10 4.44 2.84
C LEU A 101 -3.70 5.07 2.66
N ARG A 102 -3.61 6.39 2.48
CA ARG A 102 -2.33 7.09 2.26
C ARG A 102 -1.51 7.10 3.54
N ASP A 103 -2.13 7.46 4.65
CA ASP A 103 -1.48 7.47 5.97
C ASP A 103 -1.09 6.05 6.39
N HIS A 104 -1.97 5.07 6.13
CA HIS A 104 -1.69 3.67 6.40
C HIS A 104 -0.51 3.13 5.57
N ASP A 105 -0.45 3.43 4.26
CA ASP A 105 0.68 3.09 3.39
C ASP A 105 2.00 3.73 3.87
N PHE A 106 1.93 4.98 4.34
CA PHE A 106 3.07 5.71 4.87
C PHE A 106 3.63 5.03 6.13
N GLU A 107 2.78 4.79 7.11
CA GLU A 107 3.17 4.17 8.37
C GLU A 107 3.76 2.77 8.12
N LEU A 108 3.12 1.96 7.28
CA LEU A 108 3.59 0.60 7.01
C LEU A 108 4.95 0.58 6.29
N ILE A 109 5.12 1.38 5.24
CA ILE A 109 6.37 1.42 4.46
C ILE A 109 7.50 2.03 5.28
N LEU A 110 7.24 3.11 6.03
CA LEU A 110 8.24 3.74 6.88
C LEU A 110 8.70 2.79 7.99
N SER A 111 7.76 2.10 8.66
CA SER A 111 8.10 1.09 9.68
C SER A 111 8.91 -0.03 9.06
N PHE A 112 8.48 -0.57 7.92
CA PHE A 112 9.17 -1.65 7.23
C PHE A 112 10.64 -1.30 6.92
N TYR A 113 10.90 -0.14 6.31
CA TYR A 113 12.28 0.27 5.99
C TYR A 113 13.09 0.57 7.26
N THR A 114 12.48 1.21 8.25
CA THR A 114 13.12 1.51 9.54
C THR A 114 13.56 0.21 10.22
N ASP A 115 12.65 -0.74 10.38
CA ASP A 115 12.91 -2.04 11.01
C ASP A 115 13.98 -2.82 10.25
N ARG A 116 13.94 -2.81 8.91
CA ARG A 116 14.93 -3.50 8.08
C ARG A 116 16.33 -2.90 8.22
N ILE A 117 16.44 -1.58 8.17
CA ILE A 117 17.72 -0.86 8.35
C ILE A 117 18.26 -1.13 9.76
N GLN A 118 17.44 -0.99 10.79
CA GLN A 118 17.87 -1.20 12.19
C GLN A 118 18.26 -2.66 12.44
N SER A 119 17.49 -3.62 11.93
CA SER A 119 17.77 -5.06 12.07
C SER A 119 19.11 -5.45 11.44
N LYS A 120 19.45 -4.89 10.28
CA LYS A 120 20.68 -5.22 9.55
C LYS A 120 21.91 -4.46 10.05
N THR A 121 21.74 -3.24 10.53
CA THR A 121 22.85 -2.40 11.01
C THR A 121 23.09 -2.51 12.51
N GLY A 122 22.09 -2.94 13.29
CA GLY A 122 22.12 -2.94 14.75
C GLY A 122 22.10 -1.54 15.38
N MET A 123 21.83 -0.49 14.60
CA MET A 123 21.88 0.91 15.03
C MET A 123 20.57 1.64 14.72
N PRO A 124 20.19 2.64 15.53
CA PRO A 124 19.10 3.54 15.18
C PRO A 124 19.44 4.38 13.95
N LEU A 125 18.41 4.81 13.21
CA LEU A 125 18.58 5.74 12.09
C LEU A 125 19.14 7.07 12.59
N SER A 126 20.14 7.62 11.88
CA SER A 126 20.60 8.98 12.11
C SER A 126 19.48 9.99 11.80
N SER A 127 19.53 11.18 12.38
CA SER A 127 18.50 12.21 12.16
C SER A 127 18.32 12.56 10.68
N ILE A 128 19.41 12.61 9.91
CA ILE A 128 19.36 12.90 8.48
C ILE A 128 18.77 11.74 7.67
N LEU A 129 19.12 10.49 7.99
CA LEU A 129 18.55 9.31 7.34
C LEU A 129 17.05 9.21 7.61
N LYS A 130 16.64 9.42 8.86
CA LYS A 130 15.23 9.44 9.25
C LYS A 130 14.45 10.50 8.48
N PHE A 131 14.95 11.74 8.43
CA PHE A 131 14.33 12.82 7.67
C PHE A 131 14.19 12.50 6.18
N GLN A 132 15.26 12.00 5.55
CA GLN A 132 15.22 11.65 4.13
C GLN A 132 14.30 10.45 3.84
N LEU A 133 14.24 9.48 4.75
CA LEU A 133 13.36 8.32 4.61
C LEU A 133 11.89 8.71 4.71
N GLU A 134 11.52 9.54 5.69
CA GLU A 134 10.17 10.09 5.82
C GLU A 134 9.77 10.87 4.55
N MET A 135 10.63 11.78 4.08
CA MET A 135 10.40 12.54 2.85
C MET A 135 10.24 11.64 1.63
N TYR A 136 11.09 10.61 1.49
CA TYR A 136 11.05 9.67 0.38
C TYR A 136 9.76 8.84 0.39
N CYS A 137 9.36 8.30 1.54
CA CYS A 137 8.11 7.54 1.69
C CYS A 137 6.90 8.42 1.34
N GLN A 138 6.82 9.63 1.91
CA GLN A 138 5.72 10.55 1.65
C GLN A 138 5.61 10.92 0.16
N SER A 139 6.75 11.24 -0.46
CA SER A 139 6.81 11.59 -1.89
C SER A 139 6.44 10.40 -2.78
N SER A 140 6.88 9.19 -2.43
CA SER A 140 6.56 7.97 -3.16
C SER A 140 5.06 7.67 -3.15
N ILE A 141 4.40 7.88 -2.01
CA ILE A 141 2.94 7.71 -1.88
C ILE A 141 2.20 8.77 -2.68
N TYR A 142 2.61 10.03 -2.60
CA TYR A 142 2.05 11.09 -3.42
C TYR A 142 2.13 10.77 -4.91
N MET A 143 3.30 10.34 -5.40
CA MET A 143 3.48 9.98 -6.81
C MET A 143 2.66 8.74 -7.21
N THR A 144 2.50 7.77 -6.32
CA THR A 144 1.64 6.60 -6.53
C THR A 144 0.17 7.01 -6.67
N VAL A 145 -0.32 7.87 -5.78
CA VAL A 145 -1.69 8.39 -5.84
C VAL A 145 -1.89 9.21 -7.11
N LYS A 146 -0.95 10.09 -7.44
CA LYS A 146 -0.98 10.91 -8.64
C LYS A 146 -1.08 10.03 -9.90
N TRP A 147 -0.20 9.05 -10.03
CA TRP A 147 -0.20 8.10 -11.13
C TRP A 147 -1.55 7.36 -11.28
N LEU A 148 -2.14 6.96 -10.15
CA LEU A 148 -3.41 6.23 -10.13
C LEU A 148 -4.63 7.11 -10.45
N LEU A 149 -4.64 8.36 -9.97
CA LEU A 149 -5.79 9.27 -10.07
C LEU A 149 -5.81 10.08 -11.37
N GLU A 150 -4.63 10.47 -11.88
CA GLU A 150 -4.51 11.28 -13.10
C GLU A 150 -4.45 10.43 -14.39
N ASP A 151 -4.60 9.10 -14.28
CA ASP A 151 -4.51 8.17 -15.42
C ASP A 151 -3.23 8.39 -16.25
N THR A 152 -2.12 8.67 -15.57
CA THR A 152 -0.86 9.00 -16.22
C THR A 152 -0.37 7.79 -17.03
N PRO A 153 0.05 7.94 -18.30
CA PRO A 153 0.38 6.81 -19.18
C PRO A 153 1.73 6.13 -18.87
N ILE A 154 2.21 6.22 -17.63
CA ILE A 154 3.46 5.61 -17.18
C ILE A 154 3.19 4.16 -16.77
N SER A 155 4.03 3.22 -17.19
CA SER A 155 3.91 1.81 -16.81
C SER A 155 4.32 1.57 -15.34
N PRO A 156 3.85 0.48 -14.70
CA PRO A 156 4.33 0.07 -13.38
C PRO A 156 5.86 -0.02 -13.29
N ASP A 157 6.51 -0.49 -14.35
CA ASP A 157 7.96 -0.58 -14.50
C ASP A 157 8.62 0.80 -14.44
N ALA A 158 8.17 1.72 -15.30
CA ALA A 158 8.74 3.05 -15.37
C ALA A 158 8.53 3.84 -14.07
N LEU A 159 7.38 3.68 -13.39
CA LEU A 159 7.15 4.30 -12.10
C LEU A 159 8.08 3.73 -11.02
N ALA A 160 8.28 2.41 -10.98
CA ALA A 160 9.21 1.77 -10.05
C ALA A 160 10.65 2.28 -10.25
N SER A 161 11.12 2.34 -11.51
CA SER A 161 12.44 2.89 -11.82
C SER A 161 12.57 4.36 -11.41
N GLN A 162 11.58 5.21 -11.72
CA GLN A 162 11.62 6.63 -11.34
C GLN A 162 11.69 6.84 -9.82
N LEU A 163 10.98 6.04 -9.04
CA LEU A 163 11.06 6.12 -7.57
C LEU A 163 12.41 5.64 -7.05
N CYS A 164 12.98 4.57 -7.62
CA CYS A 164 14.34 4.13 -7.28
C CYS A 164 15.40 5.20 -7.61
N ASP A 165 15.27 5.88 -8.75
CA ASP A 165 16.19 6.94 -9.17
C ASP A 165 16.05 8.21 -8.31
N ALA A 166 14.86 8.48 -7.79
CA ALA A 166 14.56 9.63 -6.94
C ALA A 166 15.01 9.47 -5.48
N MET A 167 15.63 8.34 -5.09
CA MET A 167 16.06 8.10 -3.73
C MET A 167 17.05 9.16 -3.22
N PRO A 168 16.78 9.80 -2.07
CA PRO A 168 17.73 10.70 -1.43
C PRO A 168 19.07 10.01 -1.09
N PRO A 169 20.19 10.75 -1.02
CA PRO A 169 21.52 10.15 -0.88
C PRO A 169 21.70 9.22 0.33
N GLU A 170 21.20 9.60 1.51
CA GLU A 170 21.36 8.78 2.72
C GLU A 170 20.46 7.54 2.67
N VAL A 171 19.26 7.66 2.09
CA VAL A 171 18.35 6.51 1.88
C VAL A 171 19.00 5.52 0.92
N LYS A 172 19.51 6.00 -0.23
CA LYS A 172 20.20 5.15 -1.22
C LYS A 172 21.41 4.46 -0.60
N LYS A 173 22.25 5.20 0.14
CA LYS A 173 23.42 4.66 0.84
C LYS A 173 23.02 3.59 1.86
N ALA A 174 21.98 3.83 2.65
CA ALA A 174 21.48 2.87 3.63
C ALA A 174 21.02 1.58 2.92
N PHE A 175 20.20 1.69 1.88
CA PHE A 175 19.67 0.54 1.15
C PHE A 175 20.74 -0.28 0.43
N VAL A 176 21.77 0.35 -0.16
CA VAL A 176 22.95 -0.36 -0.69
C VAL A 176 23.67 -1.14 0.42
N SER A 177 23.83 -0.54 1.60
CA SER A 177 24.57 -1.18 2.70
C SER A 177 23.89 -2.42 3.29
N ILE A 178 22.61 -2.65 2.95
CA ILE A 178 21.81 -3.78 3.43
C ILE A 178 21.24 -4.63 2.29
N ASP A 179 21.88 -4.56 1.10
CA ASP A 179 21.59 -5.39 -0.08
C ASP A 179 20.14 -5.30 -0.57
N LEU A 180 19.55 -4.09 -0.57
CA LEU A 180 18.19 -3.86 -1.08
C LEU A 180 18.15 -3.23 -2.49
N LEU A 181 19.29 -2.80 -3.03
CA LEU A 181 19.45 -2.17 -4.34
C LEU A 181 20.41 -2.95 -5.23
#